data_AF-A0A524IIJ7-F1
#
_entry.id   AF-A0A524IIJ7-F1
#
_cell.length_a   1.000
_cell.length_b   1.000
_cell.length_c   1.000
_cell.angle_alpha   90.00
_cell.angle_beta   90.00
_cell.angle_gamma   90.00
#
_symmetry.space_group_name_H-M   'P 1'
#
loop_
_entity.id
_entity.type
_entity.pdbx_description
1 polymer ?
#
loop_
_entity_poly.entity_id
_entity_poly.type
_entity_poly.pdbx_seq_one_letter_code
_entity_poly.pdbx_strand_id
1 'polypeptide(L)'
;MQKTADDKGTGMNRNPLLDSDGTATGLKPSFVKTLGTVAADHEWNRLVEPGVRGSACTLIDGHILVDFGITGLANLARAGISVMAVTDMIITHSHGDHLDGGGICRLVDMRRFQAHRYELSCGGA
;
A
#
# COMPACT_ATOMS: atom_id res chain seq x y z
N MET A 1 52.88 -14.74 -37.46
CA MET A 1 51.43 -14.48 -37.38
C MET A 1 50.75 -15.70 -36.79
N GLN A 2 50.44 -15.68 -35.49
CA GLN A 2 49.46 -16.60 -34.91
C GLN A 2 48.75 -15.80 -33.80
N LYS A 3 47.46 -15.57 -33.99
CA LYS A 3 46.57 -14.85 -33.08
C LYS A 3 45.82 -15.93 -32.30
N THR A 4 45.99 -16.01 -30.99
CA THR A 4 45.18 -16.90 -30.15
C THR A 4 44.49 -16.07 -29.08
N ALA A 5 43.18 -15.91 -29.35
CA ALA A 5 42.04 -15.70 -28.46
C ALA A 5 42.23 -14.81 -27.22
N ASP A 6 41.61 -13.64 -27.32
CA ASP A 6 41.25 -12.80 -26.19
C ASP A 6 40.31 -13.57 -25.25
N ASP A 7 40.77 -13.80 -24.02
CA ASP A 7 39.95 -14.21 -22.88
C ASP A 7 38.96 -13.09 -22.55
N LYS A 8 37.83 -13.10 -23.26
CA LYS A 8 36.68 -12.25 -22.92
C LYS A 8 35.99 -12.88 -21.73
N GLY A 9 36.40 -12.43 -20.56
CA GLY A 9 35.76 -12.71 -19.28
C GLY A 9 34.25 -12.73 -19.43
N THR A 10 33.67 -13.88 -19.12
CA THR A 10 32.25 -14.09 -18.92
C THR A 10 31.84 -13.33 -17.66
N GLY A 11 31.71 -12.01 -17.80
CA GLY A 11 31.03 -11.18 -16.83
C GLY A 11 29.57 -11.59 -16.79
N MET A 12 29.26 -12.62 -15.99
CA MET A 12 27.88 -12.94 -15.66
C MET A 12 27.26 -11.69 -15.04
N ASN A 13 26.36 -11.05 -15.78
CA ASN A 13 25.41 -10.11 -15.23
C ASN A 13 24.43 -10.91 -14.34
N ARG A 14 24.89 -11.32 -13.16
CA ARG A 14 24.04 -11.96 -12.16
C ARG A 14 23.21 -10.84 -11.55
N ASN A 15 21.99 -10.69 -12.04
CA ASN A 15 20.97 -9.97 -11.29
C ASN A 15 20.88 -10.67 -9.92
N PRO A 16 21.27 -10.02 -8.80
CA PRO A 16 21.39 -10.67 -7.50
C PRO A 16 20.05 -11.15 -6.93
N LEU A 17 18.96 -10.90 -7.65
CA LEU A 17 17.59 -11.28 -7.32
C LEU A 17 17.13 -12.56 -8.02
N LEU A 18 17.94 -13.17 -8.89
CA LEU A 18 17.55 -14.34 -9.68
C LEU A 18 18.56 -15.48 -9.52
N ASP A 19 18.05 -16.70 -9.37
CA ASP A 19 18.83 -17.93 -9.35
C ASP A 19 19.36 -18.30 -10.74
N SER A 20 20.21 -19.32 -10.79
CA SER A 20 20.79 -19.86 -12.02
C SER A 20 19.77 -20.38 -13.02
N ASP A 21 18.52 -20.64 -12.59
CA ASP A 21 17.39 -21.03 -13.46
C ASP A 21 16.48 -19.85 -13.83
N GLY A 22 16.79 -18.63 -13.38
CA GLY A 22 16.01 -17.43 -13.63
C GLY A 22 14.83 -17.21 -12.69
N THR A 23 14.66 -18.04 -11.66
CA THR A 23 13.62 -17.84 -10.64
C THR A 23 14.12 -16.95 -9.50
N ALA A 24 13.27 -16.06 -9.00
CA ALA A 24 13.64 -15.22 -7.86
C ALA A 24 13.52 -16.03 -6.56
N THR A 25 14.63 -16.49 -5.99
CA THR A 25 14.57 -17.15 -4.68
C THR A 25 14.45 -16.15 -3.55
N GLY A 26 13.62 -16.49 -2.56
CA GLY A 26 13.46 -15.71 -1.33
C GLY A 26 12.57 -14.46 -1.42
N LEU A 27 12.10 -14.07 -2.61
CA LEU A 27 11.07 -13.02 -2.73
C LEU A 27 9.70 -13.59 -2.35
N LYS A 28 9.14 -13.10 -1.25
CA LYS A 28 7.73 -13.36 -0.92
C LYS A 28 6.83 -12.59 -1.89
N PRO A 29 5.76 -13.20 -2.41
CA PRO A 29 4.78 -12.47 -3.21
C PRO A 29 4.17 -11.33 -2.40
N SER A 30 4.06 -10.15 -3.01
CA SER A 30 3.28 -9.05 -2.45
C SER A 30 1.83 -9.10 -2.95
N PHE A 31 0.90 -8.80 -2.06
CA PHE A 31 -0.53 -8.72 -2.33
C PHE A 31 -0.95 -7.27 -2.49
N VAL A 32 -1.62 -6.97 -3.59
CA VAL A 32 -2.15 -5.64 -3.88
C VAL A 32 -3.68 -5.70 -3.88
N LYS A 33 -4.31 -4.83 -3.10
CA LYS A 33 -5.77 -4.68 -3.04
C LYS A 33 -6.15 -3.25 -3.36
N THR A 34 -6.87 -3.03 -4.46
CA THR A 34 -7.43 -1.71 -4.77
C THR A 34 -8.75 -1.51 -4.03
N LEU A 35 -8.77 -0.52 -3.13
CA LEU A 35 -9.93 -0.17 -2.33
C LEU A 35 -10.81 0.86 -3.06
N GLY A 36 -10.18 1.75 -3.82
CA GLY A 36 -10.85 2.68 -4.74
C GLY A 36 -10.04 2.95 -6.00
N THR A 37 -10.75 3.17 -7.11
CA THR A 37 -10.20 3.18 -8.48
C THR A 37 -10.49 4.47 -9.23
N VAL A 38 -11.12 5.44 -8.58
CA VAL A 38 -11.84 6.52 -9.26
C VAL A 38 -11.13 7.87 -9.10
N ALA A 39 -11.17 8.69 -10.15
CA ALA A 39 -10.58 10.03 -10.23
C ALA A 39 -11.52 11.15 -9.74
N ALA A 40 -10.99 12.38 -9.67
CA ALA A 40 -11.58 13.58 -9.09
C ALA A 40 -13.02 13.95 -9.49
N ASP A 41 -13.50 13.52 -10.65
CA ASP A 41 -14.77 13.94 -11.27
C ASP A 41 -16.01 13.13 -10.80
N HIS A 42 -15.84 12.26 -9.81
CA HIS A 42 -16.93 11.42 -9.33
C HIS A 42 -17.72 11.97 -8.13
N GLU A 43 -19.00 11.62 -8.10
CA GLU A 43 -19.89 11.89 -6.96
C GLU A 43 -19.56 10.96 -5.78
N TRP A 44 -18.80 11.48 -4.82
CA TRP A 44 -18.33 10.73 -3.64
C TRP A 44 -19.45 10.22 -2.72
N ASN A 45 -20.63 10.83 -2.78
CA ASN A 45 -21.80 10.43 -1.97
C ASN A 45 -22.38 9.07 -2.37
N ARG A 46 -21.97 8.52 -3.52
CA ARG A 46 -22.47 7.27 -4.06
C ARG A 46 -21.69 6.04 -3.63
N LEU A 47 -20.74 6.17 -2.69
CA LEU A 47 -19.83 5.10 -2.29
C LEU A 47 -20.52 3.83 -1.78
N VAL A 48 -21.77 3.95 -1.29
CA VAL A 48 -22.59 2.83 -0.83
C VAL A 48 -23.27 2.06 -1.96
N GLU A 49 -23.25 2.58 -3.19
CA GLU A 49 -23.89 1.97 -4.34
C GLU A 49 -23.04 0.82 -4.93
N PRO A 50 -23.66 -0.27 -5.39
CA PRO A 50 -22.96 -1.33 -6.10
C PRO A 50 -22.16 -0.78 -7.30
N GLY A 51 -20.88 -1.14 -7.37
CA GLY A 51 -19.99 -0.73 -8.46
C GLY A 51 -19.25 0.61 -8.25
N VAL A 52 -19.63 1.42 -7.26
CA VAL A 52 -18.89 2.65 -6.93
C VAL A 52 -17.73 2.31 -6.00
N ARG A 53 -16.50 2.60 -6.43
CA ARG A 53 -15.29 2.23 -5.68
C ARG A 53 -14.61 3.38 -4.94
N GLY A 54 -15.06 4.62 -5.13
CA GLY A 54 -14.50 5.77 -4.44
C GLY A 54 -13.10 6.14 -4.93
N SER A 55 -12.56 7.18 -4.30
CA SER A 55 -11.30 7.83 -4.61
C SER A 55 -10.12 6.84 -4.64
N ALA A 56 -9.11 7.13 -5.46
CA ALA A 56 -7.91 6.31 -5.59
C ALA A 56 -7.34 5.91 -4.22
N CYS A 57 -7.23 4.60 -4.00
CA CYS A 57 -6.73 4.05 -2.74
C CYS A 57 -6.32 2.59 -2.94
N THR A 58 -5.05 2.27 -2.72
CA THR A 58 -4.50 0.92 -2.88
C THR A 58 -3.77 0.47 -1.63
N LEU A 59 -4.03 -0.75 -1.17
CA LEU A 59 -3.36 -1.36 -0.03
C LEU A 59 -2.39 -2.43 -0.51
N ILE A 60 -1.14 -2.33 -0.08
CA ILE A 60 -0.08 -3.31 -0.35
C ILE A 60 0.22 -4.08 0.93
N ASP A 61 0.19 -5.40 0.84
CA ASP A 61 0.48 -6.36 1.90
C ASP A 61 -0.31 -6.16 3.19
N GLY A 62 -1.45 -5.48 3.12
CA GLY A 62 -2.28 -5.18 4.30
C GLY A 62 -1.81 -3.99 5.13
N HIS A 63 -0.68 -3.37 4.77
CA HIS A 63 0.06 -2.45 5.66
C HIS A 63 0.38 -1.09 5.06
N ILE A 64 0.67 -1.03 3.76
CA ILE A 64 1.07 0.20 3.09
C ILE A 64 -0.10 0.73 2.28
N LEU A 65 -0.55 1.94 2.57
CA LEU A 65 -1.63 2.59 1.86
C LEU A 65 -1.07 3.60 0.84
N VAL A 66 -1.37 3.39 -0.43
CA VAL A 66 -1.10 4.33 -1.51
C VAL A 66 -2.35 5.15 -1.76
N ASP A 67 -2.22 6.46 -1.54
CA ASP A 67 -3.26 7.48 -1.56
C ASP A 67 -4.37 7.29 -0.52
N PHE A 68 -4.90 8.43 -0.09
CA PHE A 68 -5.95 8.56 0.91
C PHE A 68 -6.85 9.75 0.60
N GLY A 69 -7.61 9.67 -0.49
CA GLY A 69 -8.59 10.70 -0.84
C GLY A 69 -9.81 10.74 0.07
N ILE A 70 -10.78 11.60 -0.27
CA ILE A 70 -12.00 11.89 0.50
C ILE A 70 -12.82 10.65 0.94
N THR A 71 -12.69 9.52 0.25
CA THR A 71 -13.38 8.27 0.59
C THR A 71 -12.52 7.26 1.35
N GLY A 72 -11.26 7.59 1.69
CA GLY A 72 -10.26 6.67 2.23
C GLY A 72 -10.71 5.92 3.48
N LEU A 73 -11.25 6.62 4.48
CA LEU A 73 -11.78 5.98 5.70
C LEU A 73 -12.92 5.02 5.42
N ALA A 74 -13.86 5.43 4.58
CA ALA A 74 -15.01 4.59 4.23
C ALA A 74 -14.57 3.36 3.40
N ASN A 75 -13.56 3.51 2.56
CA ASN A 75 -12.95 2.41 1.81
C ASN A 75 -12.28 1.37 2.72
N LEU A 76 -11.53 1.80 3.73
CA LEU A 76 -10.97 0.89 4.75
C LEU A 76 -12.07 0.14 5.50
N ALA A 77 -13.08 0.87 5.97
CA ALA A 77 -14.21 0.29 6.70
C ALA A 77 -14.98 -0.74 5.85
N ARG A 78 -15.31 -0.38 4.61
CA ARG A 78 -16.01 -1.26 3.64
C ARG A 78 -15.23 -2.53 3.33
N ALA A 79 -13.90 -2.45 3.29
CA ALA A 79 -13.03 -3.59 3.05
C ALA A 79 -12.70 -4.39 4.33
N GLY A 80 -13.25 -4.01 5.49
CA GLY A 80 -12.99 -4.66 6.77
C GLY A 80 -11.55 -4.51 7.27
N ILE A 81 -10.85 -3.46 6.83
CA ILE A 81 -9.45 -3.22 7.19
C ILE A 81 -9.39 -2.36 8.44
N SER A 82 -8.72 -2.86 9.47
CA SER A 82 -8.45 -2.07 10.67
C SER A 82 -7.48 -0.93 10.36
N VAL A 83 -7.76 0.26 10.90
CA VAL A 83 -6.82 1.38 10.87
C VAL A 83 -5.50 1.08 11.59
N MET A 84 -5.46 0.06 12.45
CA MET A 84 -4.22 -0.45 13.07
C MET A 84 -3.32 -1.18 12.09
N ALA A 85 -3.90 -1.80 11.07
CA ALA A 85 -3.14 -2.59 10.11
C ALA A 85 -2.27 -1.70 9.20
N VAL A 86 -2.72 -0.47 8.95
CA VAL A 86 -1.99 0.53 8.15
C VAL A 86 -0.84 1.10 8.97
N THR A 87 0.38 0.86 8.51
CA THR A 87 1.63 1.34 9.14
C THR A 87 2.23 2.50 8.37
N ASP A 88 2.11 2.47 7.05
CA ASP A 88 2.76 3.39 6.13
C ASP A 88 1.75 3.97 5.15
N MET A 89 1.96 5.22 4.76
CA MET A 89 1.13 5.91 3.78
C MET A 89 2.02 6.62 2.76
N ILE A 90 1.77 6.36 1.49
CA ILE A 90 2.42 7.03 0.36
C ILE A 90 1.36 7.86 -0.33
N ILE A 91 1.58 9.18 -0.40
CA ILE A 91 0.71 10.09 -1.14
C ILE A 91 1.40 10.44 -2.45
N THR A 92 0.71 10.19 -3.56
CA THR A 92 1.26 10.43 -4.90
C THR A 92 1.30 11.91 -5.25
N HIS A 93 0.22 12.64 -4.93
CA HIS A 93 0.11 14.09 -5.10
C HIS A 93 -1.06 14.65 -4.28
N SER A 94 -1.29 15.97 -4.33
CA SER A 94 -2.14 16.69 -3.38
C SER A 94 -3.57 17.00 -3.85
N HIS A 95 -4.10 16.32 -4.88
CA HIS A 95 -5.52 16.47 -5.24
C HIS A 95 -6.42 15.73 -4.24
N GLY A 96 -7.67 16.19 -4.07
CA GLY A 96 -8.58 15.70 -3.02
C GLY A 96 -9.04 14.24 -3.16
N ASP A 97 -8.93 13.68 -4.36
CA ASP A 97 -9.13 12.26 -4.65
C ASP A 97 -7.92 11.38 -4.28
N HIS A 98 -6.78 11.99 -3.94
CA HIS A 98 -5.57 11.31 -3.47
C HIS A 98 -5.17 11.69 -2.04
N LEU A 99 -5.55 12.89 -1.59
CA LEU A 99 -5.19 13.44 -0.28
C LEU A 99 -6.39 14.12 0.39
N ASP A 100 -6.88 13.52 1.46
CA ASP A 100 -7.81 14.10 2.42
C ASP A 100 -7.12 14.26 3.78
N GLY A 101 -6.56 15.45 4.03
CA GLY A 101 -5.87 15.75 5.29
C GLY A 101 -6.77 15.62 6.52
N GLY A 102 -8.06 15.94 6.41
CA GLY A 102 -9.02 15.77 7.51
C GLY A 102 -9.25 14.29 7.84
N GLY A 103 -9.40 13.46 6.81
CA GLY A 103 -9.47 12.01 6.93
C GLY A 103 -8.21 11.39 7.54
N ILE A 104 -7.02 11.86 7.14
CA ILE A 104 -5.74 11.39 7.70
C ILE A 104 -5.64 11.73 9.20
N CYS A 105 -5.96 12.96 9.60
CA CYS A 105 -5.97 13.33 11.02
C CYS A 105 -6.91 12.42 11.83
N ARG A 106 -8.12 12.18 11.33
CA ARG A 106 -9.07 11.25 11.96
C ARG A 106 -8.53 9.83 12.05
N LEU A 107 -7.88 9.33 10.99
CA LEU A 107 -7.22 8.02 11.00
C LEU A 107 -6.18 7.96 12.13
N VAL A 108 -5.29 8.94 12.23
CA VAL A 108 -4.26 9.00 13.27
C VAL A 108 -4.88 9.07 14.67
N ASP A 109 -5.94 9.86 14.87
CA ASP A 109 -6.63 9.97 16.16
C ASP A 109 -7.29 8.64 16.56
N MET A 110 -7.96 7.97 15.63
CA MET A 110 -8.48 6.62 15.85
C MET A 110 -7.37 5.64 16.24
N ARG A 111 -6.18 5.79 15.64
CA ARG A 111 -5.05 4.94 15.98
C ARG A 111 -4.58 5.13 17.41
N ARG A 112 -4.41 6.38 17.83
CA ARG A 112 -4.02 6.75 19.20
C ARG A 112 -5.05 6.27 20.23
N PHE A 113 -6.32 6.47 19.96
CA PHE A 113 -7.40 6.07 20.87
C PHE A 113 -7.44 4.55 21.06
N GLN A 114 -7.30 3.77 19.98
CA GLN A 114 -7.28 2.31 20.09
C GLN A 114 -6.05 1.81 20.85
N ALA A 115 -4.86 2.37 20.58
CA ALA A 115 -3.64 2.03 21.31
C ALA A 115 -3.79 2.27 22.83
N HIS A 116 -4.31 3.43 23.22
CA HIS A 116 -4.55 3.75 24.63
C HIS A 116 -5.57 2.80 25.29
N ARG A 117 -6.61 2.37 24.56
CA ARG A 117 -7.56 1.36 25.08
C ARG A 117 -6.90 0.01 25.32
N TYR A 118 -6.00 -0.42 24.44
CA TYR A 118 -5.25 -1.66 24.63
C TYR A 118 -4.36 -1.60 25.88
N GLU A 119 -3.63 -0.49 26.08
CA GLU A 119 -2.79 -0.29 27.26
C GLU A 119 -3.60 -0.37 28.57
N LEU A 120 -4.77 0.27 28.62
CA LEU A 120 -5.65 0.21 29.79
C LEU A 120 -6.26 -1.19 30.03
N SER A 121 -6.49 -1.97 28.97
CA SER A 121 -7.06 -3.32 29.08
C SER A 121 -6.04 -4.38 29.49
N CYS A 122 -4.75 -4.16 29.20
CA CYS A 122 -3.67 -5.11 29.44
C CYS A 122 -2.77 -4.73 30.64
N GLY A 123 -2.83 -3.48 31.11
CA GLY A 123 -1.98 -2.94 32.19
C GLY A 123 -2.50 -3.14 33.62
N GLY A 124 -3.54 -3.95 33.83
CA GLY A 124 -3.99 -4.36 35.16
C GLY A 124 -3.31 -5.65 35.61
N ALA A 125 -2.08 -5.54 36.11
CA ALA A 125 -1.39 -6.59 36.86
C ALA A 125 -0.87 -6.02 38.18
#